data_AF-A0A7V8Y229-F1
#
_entry.id   AF-A0A7V8Y229-F1
#
_cell.length_a   1.000
_cell.length_b   1.000
_cell.length_c   1.000
_cell.angle_alpha   90.00
_cell.angle_beta   90.00
_cell.angle_gamma   90.00
#
_symmetry.space_group_name_H-M   'P 1'
#
loop_
_entity.id
_entity.type
_entity.pdbx_description
1 polymer ?
#
loop_
_entity_poly.entity_id
_entity_poly.type
_entity_poly.pdbx_seq_one_letter_code
_entity_poly.pdbx_strand_id
1 'polypeptide(L)'
;METLDALVGQRVALRHRVGERDGRPLYTDAVGELASGGAGEVVVHTRRGAVAVARTAVVAVRAIPPARPRRPSWSAVQRLESVCAAASETRVRVAVGSPAEAALRRQGVSFSDDVVEVLVTDVAELPVRMPAGRAVVVDEHVYLSDLGTGEVDVPHAGARWAVTEVPSDDAAALARCHELGFVSHHRVRYLPAGSGAAT
;
A
#
# COMPACT_ATOMS: atom_id res chain seq x y z
N MET A 1 23.10 24.97 -11.93
CA MET A 1 21.95 24.51 -12.74
C MET A 1 22.00 22.99 -12.96
N GLU A 2 23.19 22.35 -12.98
CA GLU A 2 23.37 20.88 -12.99
C GLU A 2 22.61 20.11 -11.89
N THR A 3 22.34 20.74 -10.74
CA THR A 3 21.60 20.10 -9.64
C THR A 3 20.14 19.79 -9.99
N LEU A 4 19.50 20.54 -10.91
CA LEU A 4 18.11 20.25 -11.29
C LEU A 4 18.00 19.01 -12.18
N ASP A 5 18.87 18.91 -13.18
CA ASP A 5 18.85 17.80 -14.14
C ASP A 5 19.22 16.47 -13.46
N ALA A 6 20.12 16.50 -12.48
CA ALA A 6 20.47 15.34 -11.66
C ALA A 6 19.30 14.80 -10.79
N LEU A 7 18.26 15.61 -10.57
CA LEU A 7 17.09 15.25 -9.75
C LEU A 7 15.87 14.83 -10.58
N VAL A 8 15.97 14.80 -11.91
CA VAL A 8 14.91 14.29 -12.77
C VAL A 8 14.62 12.82 -12.43
N GLY A 9 13.34 12.47 -12.35
CA GLY A 9 12.84 11.16 -11.89
C GLY A 9 12.78 11.01 -10.37
N GLN A 10 13.29 11.98 -9.59
CA GLN A 10 13.21 11.93 -8.14
C GLN A 10 12.02 12.73 -7.61
N ARG A 11 11.57 12.37 -6.41
CA ARG A 11 10.62 13.20 -5.67
C ARG A 11 11.36 14.39 -5.07
N VAL A 12 10.88 15.60 -5.34
CA VAL A 12 11.50 16.84 -4.88
C VAL A 12 10.51 17.74 -4.15
N ALA A 13 11.05 18.62 -3.32
CA ALA A 13 10.41 19.87 -2.95
C ALA A 13 11.11 21.00 -3.71
N LEU A 14 10.40 21.67 -4.61
CA LEU A 14 10.90 22.73 -5.47
C LEU A 14 10.22 24.05 -5.11
N ARG A 15 11.01 25.04 -4.67
CA ARG A 15 10.56 26.39 -4.42
C ARG A 15 10.75 27.23 -5.67
N HIS A 16 9.70 27.93 -6.10
CA HIS A 16 9.78 28.80 -7.27
C HIS A 16 9.04 30.13 -7.06
N ARG A 17 9.42 31.09 -7.88
CA ARG A 17 8.79 32.40 -7.96
C ARG A 17 7.47 32.33 -8.73
N VAL A 18 6.45 33.02 -8.25
CA VAL A 18 5.12 33.10 -8.89
C VAL A 18 4.68 34.53 -9.23
N GLY A 19 5.48 35.53 -8.87
CA GLY A 19 5.21 36.93 -9.19
C GLY A 19 5.89 37.88 -8.22
N GLU A 20 5.34 39.08 -8.14
CA GLU A 20 5.70 40.13 -7.18
C GLU A 20 4.43 40.75 -6.59
N ARG A 21 4.50 41.21 -5.34
CA ARG A 21 3.48 42.02 -4.67
C ARG A 21 4.16 43.12 -3.86
N ASP A 22 3.78 44.37 -4.10
CA ASP A 22 4.35 45.56 -3.45
C ASP A 22 5.89 45.60 -3.54
N GLY A 23 6.43 45.23 -4.72
CA GLY A 23 7.87 45.16 -4.98
C GLY A 23 8.60 43.99 -4.33
N ARG A 24 7.88 43.05 -3.70
CA ARG A 24 8.45 41.86 -3.06
C ARG A 24 8.15 40.60 -3.86
N PRO A 25 9.15 39.74 -4.15
CA PRO A 25 8.91 38.47 -4.81
C PRO A 25 7.95 37.56 -4.02
N LEU A 26 7.00 36.95 -4.71
CA LEU A 26 6.16 35.89 -4.17
C LEU A 26 6.73 34.52 -4.54
N TYR A 27 6.73 33.62 -3.57
CA TYR A 27 7.24 32.27 -3.72
C TYR A 27 6.16 31.24 -3.37
N THR A 28 6.21 30.10 -4.05
CA THR A 28 5.42 28.91 -3.71
C THR A 28 6.29 27.66 -3.84
N ASP A 29 5.81 26.56 -3.27
CA ASP A 29 6.48 25.27 -3.35
C ASP A 29 5.64 24.27 -4.17
N ALA A 30 6.32 23.51 -5.03
CA ALA A 30 5.78 22.36 -5.74
C ALA A 30 6.44 21.09 -5.20
N VAL A 31 5.62 20.11 -4.79
CA VAL A 31 6.09 18.85 -4.21
C VAL A 31 5.57 17.68 -5.04
N GLY A 32 6.47 16.90 -5.60
CA GLY A 32 6.13 15.85 -6.55
C GLY A 32 7.35 15.26 -7.23
N GLU A 33 7.12 14.48 -8.28
CA GLU A 33 8.20 13.94 -9.11
C GLU A 33 8.67 15.00 -10.11
N LEU A 34 10.00 15.20 -10.21
CA LEU A 34 10.59 16.15 -11.14
C LEU A 34 10.78 15.52 -12.52
N ALA A 35 10.26 16.16 -13.55
CA ALA A 35 10.48 15.80 -14.95
C ALA A 35 11.13 16.97 -15.70
N SER A 36 11.88 16.65 -16.75
CA SER A 36 12.35 17.66 -17.70
C SER A 36 11.16 18.15 -18.53
N GLY A 37 10.93 19.47 -18.56
CA GLY A 37 9.99 20.11 -19.49
C GLY A 37 10.69 20.65 -20.74
N GLY A 38 11.92 20.20 -21.02
CA GLY A 38 12.76 20.71 -22.09
C GLY A 38 13.81 21.73 -21.61
N ALA A 39 14.35 22.52 -22.54
CA ALA A 39 15.53 23.35 -22.28
C ALA A 39 15.28 24.52 -21.31
N GLY A 40 14.04 25.04 -21.24
CA GLY A 40 13.72 26.26 -20.48
C GLY A 40 12.97 26.04 -19.18
N GLU A 41 12.40 24.85 -18.96
CA GLU A 41 11.49 24.59 -17.85
C GLU A 41 11.66 23.19 -17.26
N VAL A 42 11.12 23.01 -16.07
CA VAL A 42 10.97 21.73 -15.41
C VAL A 42 9.53 21.56 -14.98
N VAL A 43 9.05 20.33 -14.93
CA VAL A 43 7.70 20.00 -14.54
C VAL A 43 7.75 19.22 -13.24
N VAL A 44 6.98 19.65 -12.24
CA VAL A 44 6.78 18.87 -11.02
C VAL A 44 5.40 18.22 -11.09
N HIS A 45 5.35 16.89 -11.18
CA HIS A 45 4.11 16.12 -11.11
C HIS A 45 3.64 16.05 -9.67
N THR A 46 2.86 17.05 -9.26
CA THR A 46 2.26 17.09 -7.93
C THR A 46 0.98 16.26 -7.90
N ARG A 47 0.51 15.95 -6.69
CA ARG A 47 -0.79 15.30 -6.49
C ARG A 47 -1.99 16.08 -7.05
N ARG A 48 -1.88 17.40 -7.17
CA ARG A 48 -2.98 18.28 -7.64
C ARG A 48 -2.88 18.57 -9.15
N GLY A 49 -1.92 17.98 -9.84
CA GLY A 49 -1.63 18.25 -11.24
C GLY A 49 -0.17 18.64 -11.47
N ALA A 50 0.24 18.65 -12.74
CA ALA A 50 1.56 19.06 -13.15
C ALA A 50 1.74 20.57 -12.97
N VAL A 51 2.89 20.97 -12.41
CA VAL A 51 3.28 22.37 -12.25
C VAL A 51 4.53 22.61 -13.10
N ALA A 52 4.38 23.33 -14.21
CA ALA A 52 5.48 23.75 -15.06
C ALA A 52 6.15 25.01 -14.45
N VAL A 53 7.47 24.99 -14.35
CA VAL A 53 8.27 26.05 -13.74
C VAL A 53 9.45 26.39 -14.64
N ALA A 54 9.54 27.66 -15.05
CA ALA A 54 10.71 28.16 -15.75
C ALA A 54 11.97 27.96 -14.90
N ARG A 55 13.07 27.47 -15.49
CA ARG A 55 14.33 27.22 -14.77
C ARG A 55 14.84 28.47 -14.05
N THR A 56 14.64 29.65 -14.65
CA THR A 56 15.00 30.95 -14.07
C THR A 56 14.13 31.37 -12.88
N ALA A 57 12.95 30.77 -12.72
CA ALA A 57 12.06 31.02 -11.59
C ALA A 57 12.33 30.08 -10.40
N VAL A 58 13.17 29.06 -10.57
CA VAL A 58 13.51 28.12 -9.49
C VAL A 58 14.44 28.80 -8.49
N VAL A 59 14.05 28.78 -7.23
CA VAL A 59 14.79 29.40 -6.11
C VAL A 59 15.58 28.35 -5.35
N ALA A 60 14.96 27.20 -5.10
CA ALA A 60 15.60 26.09 -4.41
C ALA A 60 14.96 24.77 -4.84
N VAL A 61 15.74 23.69 -4.81
CA VAL A 61 15.25 22.33 -5.03
C VAL A 61 15.94 21.41 -4.04
N ARG A 62 15.21 20.44 -3.51
CA ARG A 62 15.76 19.39 -2.65
C ARG A 62 15.10 18.06 -2.97
N ALA A 63 15.90 17.02 -3.16
CA ALA A 63 15.42 15.64 -3.14
C ALA A 63 14.74 15.36 -1.79
N ILE A 64 13.57 14.76 -1.82
CA ILE A 64 12.87 14.30 -0.62
C ILE A 64 12.63 12.80 -0.73
N PRO A 65 12.52 12.09 0.40
CA PRO A 65 12.19 10.68 0.36
C PRO A 65 10.96 10.41 -0.52
N PRO A 66 10.92 9.26 -1.22
CA PRO A 66 9.74 8.86 -1.99
C PRO A 66 8.49 8.97 -1.11
N ALA A 67 7.34 9.27 -1.72
CA ALA A 67 6.12 9.39 -0.95
C ALA A 67 5.89 8.07 -0.23
N ARG A 68 5.85 8.10 1.12
CA ARG A 68 5.51 6.93 1.92
C ARG A 68 4.27 6.29 1.31
N PRO A 69 4.32 5.01 0.94
CA PRO A 69 3.19 4.37 0.34
C PRO A 69 1.95 4.52 1.22
N ARG A 70 0.85 4.93 0.60
CA ARG A 70 -0.44 5.00 1.29
C ARG A 70 -0.89 3.57 1.47
N ARG A 71 -1.07 3.15 2.73
CA ARG A 71 -1.63 1.85 3.10
C ARG A 71 -2.68 1.40 2.07
N PRO A 72 -2.62 0.14 1.59
CA PRO A 72 -3.47 -0.32 0.50
C PRO A 72 -4.94 -0.12 0.86
N SER A 73 -5.77 0.14 -0.14
CA SER A 73 -7.20 0.32 0.11
C SER A 73 -7.84 -0.99 0.53
N TRP A 74 -8.94 -0.90 1.27
CA TRP A 74 -9.72 -2.07 1.67
C TRP A 74 -10.14 -2.92 0.47
N SER A 75 -10.57 -2.29 -0.63
CA SER A 75 -10.96 -2.98 -1.87
C SER A 75 -9.82 -3.71 -2.57
N ALA A 76 -8.59 -3.18 -2.53
CA ALA A 76 -7.44 -3.81 -3.18
C ALA A 76 -7.04 -5.09 -2.42
N VAL A 77 -6.99 -5.01 -1.09
CA VAL A 77 -6.70 -6.17 -0.24
C VAL A 77 -7.81 -7.22 -0.36
N GLN A 78 -9.09 -6.83 -0.33
CA GLN A 78 -10.21 -7.75 -0.49
C GLN A 78 -10.19 -8.48 -1.87
N ARG A 79 -9.78 -7.79 -2.94
CA ARG A 79 -9.61 -8.42 -4.26
C ARG A 79 -8.53 -9.49 -4.22
N LEU A 80 -7.37 -9.19 -3.64
CA LEU A 80 -6.27 -10.14 -3.48
C LEU A 80 -6.71 -11.37 -2.68
N GLU A 81 -7.36 -11.15 -1.54
CA GLU A 81 -7.95 -12.19 -0.69
C GLU A 81 -8.93 -13.06 -1.47
N SER A 82 -9.79 -12.46 -2.30
CA SER A 82 -10.79 -13.21 -3.09
C SER A 82 -10.13 -14.10 -4.14
N VAL A 83 -9.06 -13.62 -4.79
CA VAL A 83 -8.28 -14.40 -5.77
C VAL A 83 -7.55 -15.56 -5.07
N CYS A 84 -6.98 -15.31 -3.88
CA CYS A 84 -6.27 -16.34 -3.13
C CYS A 84 -7.24 -17.38 -2.52
N ALA A 85 -8.35 -16.95 -1.94
CA ALA A 85 -9.38 -17.82 -1.37
C ALA A 85 -10.03 -18.71 -2.44
N ALA A 86 -10.32 -18.16 -3.63
CA ALA A 86 -10.81 -18.95 -4.76
C ALA A 86 -9.85 -20.08 -5.17
N ALA A 87 -8.57 -19.95 -4.86
CA ALA A 87 -7.56 -20.96 -5.12
C ALA A 87 -7.38 -21.98 -3.99
N SER A 88 -7.89 -21.72 -2.77
CA SER A 88 -7.57 -22.54 -1.60
C SER A 88 -8.73 -23.06 -0.76
N GLU A 89 -9.94 -22.47 -0.73
CA GLU A 89 -11.11 -23.04 -0.01
C GLU A 89 -12.41 -22.23 -0.18
N THR A 90 -13.55 -22.92 -0.27
CA THR A 90 -14.93 -22.36 -0.43
C THR A 90 -15.49 -21.75 0.88
N ARG A 91 -14.74 -20.88 1.56
CA ARG A 91 -15.20 -20.24 2.82
C ARG A 91 -15.47 -18.75 2.60
N VAL A 92 -16.67 -18.33 2.94
CA VAL A 92 -17.07 -16.91 2.87
C VAL A 92 -16.46 -16.17 4.06
N ARG A 93 -15.82 -15.04 3.78
CA ARG A 93 -15.17 -14.17 4.77
C ARG A 93 -16.02 -12.92 5.02
N VAL A 94 -16.08 -12.48 6.28
CA VAL A 94 -16.74 -11.23 6.67
C VAL A 94 -15.81 -10.44 7.58
N ALA A 95 -15.65 -9.14 7.31
CA ALA A 95 -14.86 -8.27 8.17
C ALA A 95 -15.50 -8.09 9.54
N VAL A 96 -14.69 -8.24 10.58
CA VAL A 96 -15.10 -8.10 11.98
C VAL A 96 -15.48 -6.64 12.26
N GLY A 97 -16.62 -6.44 12.92
CA GLY A 97 -17.21 -5.14 13.24
C GLY A 97 -17.87 -4.44 12.04
N SER A 98 -17.95 -5.10 10.88
CA SER A 98 -18.54 -4.49 9.69
C SER A 98 -20.08 -4.44 9.76
N PRO A 99 -20.74 -3.50 9.03
CA PRO A 99 -22.20 -3.51 8.90
C PRO A 99 -22.77 -4.82 8.34
N ALA A 100 -22.00 -5.51 7.48
CA ALA A 100 -22.36 -6.81 6.95
C ALA A 100 -22.40 -7.89 8.04
N GLU A 101 -21.39 -7.95 8.92
CA GLU A 101 -21.38 -8.85 10.07
C GLU A 101 -22.60 -8.56 10.98
N ALA A 102 -22.86 -7.29 11.28
CA ALA A 102 -23.99 -6.90 12.12
C ALA A 102 -25.35 -7.29 11.50
N ALA A 103 -25.50 -7.17 10.18
CA ALA A 103 -26.71 -7.57 9.47
C ALA A 103 -26.93 -9.09 9.52
N LEU A 104 -25.87 -9.87 9.28
CA LEU A 104 -25.91 -11.33 9.35
C LEU A 104 -26.19 -11.83 10.78
N ARG A 105 -25.61 -11.20 11.80
CA ARG A 105 -25.94 -11.49 13.22
C ARG A 105 -27.42 -11.24 13.52
N ARG A 106 -28.00 -10.15 13.01
CA ARG A 106 -29.45 -9.88 13.16
C ARG A 106 -30.32 -10.94 12.46
N GLN A 107 -29.79 -11.60 11.44
CA GLN A 107 -30.45 -12.72 10.75
C GLN A 107 -30.21 -14.07 11.44
N GLY A 108 -29.51 -14.11 12.58
CA GLY A 108 -29.21 -15.34 13.31
C GLY A 108 -28.07 -16.18 12.72
N VAL A 109 -27.29 -15.61 11.79
CA VAL A 109 -26.14 -16.30 11.19
C VAL A 109 -25.04 -16.44 12.26
N SER A 110 -24.57 -17.67 12.45
CA SER A 110 -23.43 -17.98 13.32
C SER A 110 -22.11 -17.81 12.56
N PHE A 111 -21.04 -17.49 13.28
CA PHE A 111 -19.70 -17.25 12.74
C PHE A 111 -18.73 -18.22 13.38
N SER A 112 -17.61 -18.51 12.70
CA SER A 112 -16.49 -19.16 13.39
C SER A 112 -15.97 -18.25 14.51
N ASP A 113 -15.49 -18.89 15.58
CA ASP A 113 -14.71 -18.19 16.60
C ASP A 113 -13.31 -17.79 16.10
N ASP A 114 -12.85 -18.45 15.04
CA ASP A 114 -11.59 -18.14 14.38
C ASP A 114 -11.62 -16.75 13.74
N VAL A 115 -10.85 -15.84 14.33
CA VAL A 115 -10.57 -14.53 13.76
C VAL A 115 -9.20 -14.58 13.10
N VAL A 116 -9.12 -14.11 11.87
CA VAL A 116 -7.87 -13.92 11.14
C VAL A 116 -7.55 -12.44 11.09
N GLU A 117 -6.30 -12.12 11.44
CA GLU A 117 -5.73 -10.80 11.29
C GLU A 117 -5.09 -10.68 9.90
N VAL A 118 -5.58 -9.74 9.11
CA VAL A 118 -5.02 -9.39 7.80
C VAL A 118 -3.99 -8.30 8.02
N LEU A 119 -2.77 -8.55 7.59
CA LEU A 119 -1.60 -7.72 7.88
C LEU A 119 -0.99 -7.23 6.58
N VAL A 120 -0.44 -6.02 6.58
CA VAL A 120 0.21 -5.42 5.39
C VAL A 120 1.53 -4.75 5.74
N THR A 121 2.48 -4.79 4.82
CA THR A 121 3.72 -4.00 4.86
C THR A 121 4.15 -3.57 3.45
N ASP A 122 5.01 -2.57 3.36
CA ASP A 122 5.67 -2.20 2.10
C ASP A 122 6.60 -3.34 1.69
N VAL A 123 6.48 -3.83 0.44
CA VAL A 123 7.32 -4.93 -0.04
C VAL A 123 8.81 -4.56 -0.01
N ALA A 124 9.15 -3.26 -0.12
CA ALA A 124 10.52 -2.78 -0.05
C ALA A 124 11.13 -2.91 1.36
N GLU A 125 10.32 -3.12 2.40
CA GLU A 125 10.77 -3.38 3.76
C GLU A 125 11.05 -4.87 4.01
N LEU A 126 10.66 -5.76 3.08
CA LEU A 126 10.86 -7.19 3.22
C LEU A 126 12.20 -7.66 2.64
N PRO A 127 12.77 -8.75 3.19
CA PRO A 127 13.88 -9.44 2.53
C PRO A 127 13.42 -10.06 1.21
N VAL A 128 14.35 -10.17 0.26
CA VAL A 128 14.13 -10.81 -1.06
C VAL A 128 13.69 -12.26 -0.93
N ARG A 129 14.08 -12.95 0.13
CA ARG A 129 13.55 -14.28 0.49
C ARG A 129 12.89 -14.26 1.85
N MET A 130 11.74 -14.90 1.92
CA MET A 130 10.94 -14.99 3.14
C MET A 130 10.67 -16.44 3.49
N PRO A 131 10.62 -16.79 4.78
CA PRO A 131 10.09 -18.08 5.20
C PRO A 131 8.56 -18.04 5.05
N ALA A 132 8.05 -18.45 3.91
CA ALA A 132 6.62 -18.56 3.63
C ALA A 132 6.35 -19.74 2.70
N GLY A 133 5.16 -20.34 2.80
CA GLY A 133 4.81 -21.50 1.98
C GLY A 133 4.54 -21.13 0.52
N ARG A 134 4.04 -19.92 0.27
CA ARG A 134 3.70 -19.43 -1.07
C ARG A 134 3.75 -17.91 -1.16
N ALA A 135 4.10 -17.41 -2.34
CA ALA A 135 3.93 -16.02 -2.75
C ALA A 135 3.03 -15.93 -4.00
N VAL A 136 2.02 -15.06 -3.99
CA VAL A 136 1.11 -14.83 -5.12
C VAL A 136 1.02 -13.33 -5.40
N VAL A 137 1.27 -12.92 -6.65
CA VAL A 137 1.15 -11.52 -7.05
C VAL A 137 -0.19 -11.26 -7.72
N VAL A 138 -0.89 -10.23 -7.27
CA VAL A 138 -2.07 -9.67 -7.93
C VAL A 138 -1.95 -8.15 -7.95
N ASP A 139 -1.98 -7.58 -9.15
CA ASP A 139 -1.75 -6.15 -9.38
C ASP A 139 -0.44 -5.69 -8.70
N GLU A 140 -0.49 -4.67 -7.84
CA GLU A 140 0.64 -4.16 -7.06
C GLU A 140 0.81 -4.83 -5.69
N HIS A 141 0.25 -6.01 -5.45
CA HIS A 141 0.28 -6.70 -4.16
C HIS A 141 0.85 -8.12 -4.26
N VAL A 142 1.62 -8.53 -3.25
CA VAL A 142 2.04 -9.91 -3.05
C VAL A 142 1.35 -10.48 -1.80
N TYR A 143 0.64 -11.59 -1.94
CA TYR A 143 0.12 -12.37 -0.83
C TYR A 143 1.13 -13.43 -0.42
N LEU A 144 1.50 -13.45 0.87
CA LEU A 144 2.36 -14.45 1.47
C LEU A 144 1.53 -15.34 2.40
N SER A 145 1.47 -16.64 2.11
CA SER A 145 0.79 -17.63 2.94
C SER A 145 1.77 -18.42 3.81
N ASP A 146 1.26 -18.95 4.92
CA ASP A 146 1.97 -19.93 5.75
C ASP A 146 3.34 -19.42 6.22
N LEU A 147 3.38 -18.20 6.77
CA LEU A 147 4.61 -17.59 7.26
C LEU A 147 5.30 -18.47 8.31
N GLY A 148 6.61 -18.64 8.13
CA GLY A 148 7.46 -19.52 8.93
C GLY A 148 7.58 -20.94 8.35
N THR A 149 6.87 -21.27 7.27
CA THR A 149 7.03 -22.54 6.56
C THR A 149 7.79 -22.33 5.26
N GLY A 150 8.67 -23.25 4.86
CA GLY A 150 9.36 -23.16 3.57
C GLY A 150 10.22 -21.90 3.37
N GLU A 151 10.50 -21.59 2.09
CA GLU A 151 11.26 -20.42 1.65
C GLU A 151 10.76 -20.01 0.26
N VAL A 152 10.43 -18.73 0.07
CA VAL A 152 9.97 -18.18 -1.21
C VAL A 152 10.71 -16.90 -1.55
N ASP A 153 10.96 -16.69 -2.85
CA ASP A 153 11.38 -15.40 -3.37
C ASP A 153 10.19 -14.43 -3.34
N VAL A 154 10.40 -13.25 -2.74
CA VAL A 154 9.43 -12.16 -2.72
C VAL A 154 9.57 -11.35 -4.01
N PRO A 155 8.57 -11.35 -4.89
CA PRO A 155 8.61 -10.55 -6.11
C PRO A 155 8.48 -9.05 -5.77
N HIS A 156 9.60 -8.34 -5.80
CA HIS A 156 9.64 -6.89 -5.57
C HIS A 156 9.27 -6.08 -6.83
N ALA A 157 9.49 -6.66 -8.02
CA ALA A 157 9.19 -5.99 -9.27
C ALA A 157 7.68 -5.91 -9.50
N GLY A 158 7.15 -4.69 -9.57
CA GLY A 158 5.72 -4.43 -9.83
C GLY A 158 4.82 -4.58 -8.59
N ALA A 159 5.27 -5.28 -7.54
CA ALA A 159 4.60 -5.28 -6.25
C ALA A 159 5.03 -4.07 -5.41
N ARG A 160 4.12 -3.61 -4.57
CA ARG A 160 4.31 -2.50 -3.65
C ARG A 160 3.94 -2.88 -2.23
N TRP A 161 2.98 -3.77 -2.07
CA TRP A 161 2.48 -4.20 -0.78
C TRP A 161 2.62 -5.70 -0.62
N ALA A 162 3.11 -6.13 0.53
CA ALA A 162 2.96 -7.50 0.97
C ALA A 162 1.75 -7.61 1.90
N VAL A 163 0.96 -8.66 1.73
CA VAL A 163 -0.22 -8.99 2.51
C VAL A 163 -0.06 -10.40 3.05
N THR A 164 -0.42 -10.61 4.32
CA THR A 164 -0.46 -11.94 4.91
C THR A 164 -1.65 -12.04 5.87
N GLU A 165 -2.03 -13.27 6.17
CA GLU A 165 -3.13 -13.62 7.06
C GLU A 165 -2.59 -14.51 8.18
N VAL A 166 -2.92 -14.16 9.43
CA VAL A 166 -2.48 -14.92 10.61
C VAL A 166 -3.67 -15.10 11.56
N PRO A 167 -3.90 -16.30 12.12
CA PRO A 167 -4.87 -16.49 13.20
C PRO A 167 -4.60 -15.50 14.34
N SER A 168 -5.62 -14.79 14.81
CA SER A 168 -5.44 -13.70 15.78
C SER A 168 -4.99 -14.18 17.18
N ASP A 169 -5.11 -15.47 17.45
CA ASP A 169 -4.67 -16.16 18.66
C ASP A 169 -3.24 -16.74 18.52
N ASP A 170 -2.64 -16.73 17.32
CA ASP A 170 -1.25 -17.11 17.11
C ASP A 170 -0.31 -15.92 17.39
N ALA A 171 -0.05 -15.69 18.68
CA ALA A 171 0.82 -14.61 19.13
C ALA A 171 2.25 -14.69 18.57
N ALA A 172 2.77 -15.89 18.30
CA ALA A 172 4.12 -16.07 17.79
C ALA A 172 4.22 -15.66 16.31
N ALA A 173 3.24 -16.05 15.50
CA ALA A 173 3.18 -15.62 14.11
C ALA A 173 2.93 -14.10 14.00
N LEU A 174 2.08 -13.53 14.84
CA LEU A 174 1.86 -12.07 14.91
C LEU A 174 3.14 -11.31 15.28
N ALA A 175 3.89 -11.78 16.30
CA ALA A 175 5.15 -11.15 16.69
C ALA A 175 6.17 -11.13 15.54
N ARG A 176 6.32 -12.24 14.82
CA ARG A 176 7.18 -12.32 13.63
C ARG A 176 6.75 -11.34 12.55
N CYS A 177 5.45 -11.22 12.29
CA CYS A 177 4.93 -10.26 11.34
C CYS A 177 5.32 -8.83 11.74
N HIS A 178 5.16 -8.46 13.01
CA HIS A 178 5.53 -7.14 13.51
C HIS A 178 7.03 -6.85 13.40
N GLU A 179 7.89 -7.82 13.67
CA GLU A 179 9.34 -7.71 13.48
C GLU A 179 9.71 -7.44 12.01
N LEU A 180 8.92 -7.98 11.07
CA LEU A 180 9.07 -7.77 9.62
C LEU A 180 8.35 -6.51 9.10
N GLY A 181 7.87 -5.64 10.00
CA GLY A 181 7.22 -4.38 9.65
C GLY A 181 5.73 -4.49 9.29
N PHE A 182 5.13 -5.68 9.38
CA PHE A 182 3.70 -5.82 9.13
C PHE A 182 2.86 -5.13 10.21
N VAL A 183 1.79 -4.50 9.73
CA VAL A 183 0.82 -3.79 10.55
C VAL A 183 -0.60 -4.25 10.24
N SER A 184 -1.44 -4.33 11.27
CA SER A 184 -2.83 -4.79 11.18
C SER A 184 -3.64 -3.94 10.20
N HIS A 185 -4.22 -4.55 9.16
CA HIS A 185 -5.05 -3.90 8.16
C HIS A 185 -6.53 -3.96 8.54
N HIS A 186 -7.04 -5.15 8.81
CA HIS A 186 -8.36 -5.41 9.38
C HIS A 186 -8.41 -6.86 9.88
N ARG A 187 -9.54 -7.26 10.48
CA ARG A 187 -9.79 -8.62 10.93
C ARG A 187 -10.97 -9.21 10.19
N VAL A 188 -10.92 -10.51 9.91
CA VAL A 188 -12.01 -11.25 9.27
C VAL A 188 -12.39 -12.47 10.11
N ARG A 189 -13.65 -12.88 10.01
CA ARG A 189 -14.13 -14.18 10.47
C ARG A 189 -14.71 -14.94 9.29
N TYR A 190 -14.61 -16.26 9.35
CA TYR A 190 -15.24 -17.13 8.38
C TYR A 190 -16.69 -17.43 8.78
N LEU A 191 -17.55 -17.53 7.77
CA LEU A 191 -18.81 -18.24 7.94
C LEU A 191 -18.52 -19.75 8.09
N PRO A 192 -19.28 -20.47 8.92
CA PRO A 192 -19.18 -21.93 9.02
C PRO A 192 -19.30 -22.58 7.63
N ALA A 193 -18.54 -23.64 7.38
CA ALA A 193 -18.69 -24.41 6.15
C ALA A 193 -20.13 -24.95 6.06
N GLY A 194 -20.81 -24.73 4.93
CA GLY A 194 -22.22 -25.12 4.74
C GLY A 194 -23.25 -24.01 4.99
N SER A 195 -22.83 -22.78 5.33
CA SER A 195 -23.73 -21.60 5.44
C SER A 195 -24.25 -21.08 4.08
N GLY A 196 -24.00 -21.81 2.99
CA GLY A 196 -24.54 -21.49 1.68
C GLY A 196 -26.07 -21.49 1.78
N ALA A 197 -26.68 -20.36 1.40
CA ALA A 197 -28.09 -20.06 1.52
C ALA A 197 -29.00 -21.29 1.38
N ALA A 198 -29.84 -21.51 2.40
CA ALA A 198 -31.10 -22.19 2.16
C ALA A 198 -31.86 -21.35 1.11
N THR A 199 -31.95 -21.89 -0.11
CA THR A 199 -32.84 -21.43 -1.19
C THR A 199 -34.29 -21.38 -0.75
#